data_AF-A0A0S8J4Q1-F1
#
_entry.id   AF-A0A0S8J4Q1-F1
#
_cell.length_a   1.000
_cell.length_b   1.000
_cell.length_c   1.000
_cell.angle_alpha   90.00
_cell.angle_beta   90.00
_cell.angle_gamma   90.00
#
_symmetry.space_group_name_H-M   'P 1'
#
loop_
_entity.id
_entity.type
_entity.pdbx_description
1 polymer ?
#
loop_
_entity_poly.entity_id
_entity_poly.type
_entity_poly.pdbx_seq_one_letter_code
_entity_poly.pdbx_strand_id
1 'polypeptide(L)'
;MRRLLAAALVATLLISASALRADNRFYRILASKPNATFEDAVHAFYNLALETEVAKTSFDEQSQALIGMKIIRSKWTQKPKLRLTRGRAAYMICQTCGIRGGLTMTLLGPSERYAFRECRYLGAWSGGNQQDYMTGGELLGVLKWAADYIEEHPGRKVRPGGAAVPALKTAPREDVAAELDAAERSKKTKP
;
A
#
# COMPACT_ATOMS: atom_id res chain seq x y z
N MET A 1 33.07 26.74 -14.74
CA MET A 1 31.85 26.80 -13.89
C MET A 1 30.60 26.21 -14.55
N ARG A 2 30.29 26.47 -15.83
CA ARG A 2 29.07 25.92 -16.49
C ARG A 2 28.96 24.38 -16.56
N ARG A 3 30.09 23.67 -16.62
CA ARG A 3 30.11 22.19 -16.65
C ARG A 3 29.78 21.53 -15.29
N LEU A 4 30.01 22.23 -14.18
CA LEU A 4 29.70 21.72 -12.83
C LEU A 4 28.21 21.85 -12.50
N LEU A 5 27.55 22.90 -13.02
CA LEU A 5 26.10 23.08 -12.89
C LEU A 5 25.30 22.06 -13.71
N ALA A 6 25.77 21.70 -14.91
CA ALA A 6 25.12 20.68 -15.73
C ALA A 6 25.17 19.28 -15.07
N ALA A 7 26.30 18.93 -14.45
CA ALA A 7 26.43 17.64 -13.76
C ALA A 7 25.53 17.54 -12.52
N ALA A 8 25.38 18.63 -11.75
CA ALA A 8 24.50 18.66 -10.59
C ALA A 8 23.01 18.55 -10.97
N LEU A 9 22.60 19.16 -12.09
CA LEU A 9 21.22 19.12 -12.58
C LEU A 9 20.86 17.75 -13.19
N VAL A 10 21.81 17.10 -13.87
CA VAL A 10 21.65 15.72 -14.35
C VAL A 10 21.62 14.74 -13.18
N ALA A 11 22.44 14.94 -12.14
CA ALA A 11 22.45 14.10 -10.94
C ALA A 11 21.14 14.21 -10.15
N THR A 12 20.57 15.41 -9.98
CA THR A 12 19.26 15.57 -9.33
C THR A 12 18.13 14.95 -10.17
N LEU A 13 18.17 15.07 -11.49
CA LEU A 13 17.18 14.43 -12.38
C LEU A 13 17.27 12.89 -12.33
N LEU A 14 18.47 12.32 -12.23
CA LEU A 14 18.69 10.88 -12.13
C LEU A 14 18.25 10.31 -10.77
N ILE A 15 18.40 11.06 -9.68
CA ILE A 15 17.94 10.63 -8.35
C ILE A 15 16.41 10.56 -8.30
N SER A 16 15.70 11.50 -8.92
CA SER A 16 14.23 11.44 -9.07
C SER A 16 13.76 10.25 -9.90
N ALA A 17 14.51 9.85 -10.92
CA ALA A 17 14.16 8.69 -11.75
C ALA A 17 14.30 7.34 -11.00
N SER A 18 15.23 7.23 -10.05
CA SER A 18 15.36 6.04 -9.21
C SER A 18 14.26 5.94 -8.14
N ALA A 19 13.81 7.07 -7.58
CA ALA A 19 12.68 7.10 -6.65
C ALA A 19 11.36 6.70 -7.32
N LEU A 20 11.18 7.02 -8.61
CA LEU A 20 10.04 6.54 -9.41
C LEU A 20 10.16 5.07 -9.83
N ARG A 21 11.36 4.47 -9.73
CA ARG A 21 11.65 3.07 -10.10
C ARG A 21 11.48 2.09 -8.95
N ALA A 22 11.22 2.57 -7.75
CA ALA A 22 11.12 1.72 -6.59
C ALA A 22 9.80 0.93 -6.58
N ASP A 23 9.96 -0.32 -7.02
CA ASP A 23 9.08 -1.49 -6.99
C ASP A 23 7.64 -1.42 -7.53
N ASN A 24 7.50 -0.88 -8.74
CA ASN A 24 6.32 -1.11 -9.61
C ASN A 24 6.03 -2.61 -9.89
N ARG A 25 6.88 -3.56 -9.49
CA ARG A 25 6.68 -4.99 -9.79
C ARG A 25 5.41 -5.53 -9.14
N PHE A 26 5.17 -5.22 -7.86
CA PHE A 26 3.96 -5.65 -7.16
C PHE A 26 2.72 -5.14 -7.89
N TYR A 27 2.63 -3.84 -8.14
CA TYR A 27 1.46 -3.24 -8.80
C TYR A 27 1.27 -3.70 -10.25
N ARG A 28 2.36 -3.98 -10.98
CA ARG A 28 2.29 -4.59 -12.32
C ARG A 28 1.70 -6.00 -12.28
N ILE A 29 2.17 -6.83 -11.35
CA ILE A 29 1.62 -8.17 -11.16
C ILE A 29 0.16 -8.06 -10.74
N LEU A 30 -0.14 -7.20 -9.76
CA LEU A 30 -1.50 -6.99 -9.27
C LEU A 30 -2.45 -6.59 -10.39
N ALA A 31 -2.10 -5.62 -11.23
CA ALA A 31 -2.93 -5.19 -12.35
C ALA A 31 -3.32 -6.35 -13.30
N SER A 32 -2.46 -7.36 -13.44
CA SER A 32 -2.71 -8.53 -14.28
C SER A 32 -3.51 -9.66 -13.59
N LYS A 33 -3.75 -9.58 -12.27
CA LYS A 33 -4.42 -10.65 -11.54
C LYS A 33 -5.93 -10.67 -11.84
N PRO A 34 -6.49 -11.81 -12.26
CA PRO A 34 -7.94 -11.93 -12.51
C PRO A 34 -8.76 -11.80 -11.22
N ASN A 35 -8.19 -12.18 -10.07
CA ASN A 35 -8.79 -11.95 -8.75
C ASN A 35 -7.70 -11.51 -7.79
N ALA A 36 -7.91 -10.38 -7.12
CA ALA A 36 -7.08 -9.94 -6.01
C ALA A 36 -7.34 -10.83 -4.79
N THR A 37 -6.28 -11.13 -4.04
CA THR A 37 -6.39 -11.83 -2.76
C THR A 37 -6.48 -10.84 -1.60
N PHE A 38 -6.85 -11.34 -0.42
CA PHE A 38 -6.78 -10.55 0.80
C PHE A 38 -5.35 -10.11 1.13
N GLU A 39 -4.37 -10.97 0.88
CA GLU A 39 -2.94 -10.64 0.97
C GLU A 39 -2.53 -9.47 0.07
N ASP A 40 -3.01 -9.45 -1.19
CA ASP A 40 -2.76 -8.32 -2.09
C ASP A 40 -3.30 -6.99 -1.52
N ALA A 41 -4.49 -7.05 -0.91
CA ALA A 41 -5.09 -5.87 -0.30
C ALA A 41 -4.31 -5.41 0.94
N VAL A 42 -3.93 -6.33 1.83
CA VAL A 42 -3.12 -6.01 3.01
C VAL A 42 -1.83 -5.33 2.59
N HIS A 43 -1.12 -5.89 1.61
CA HIS A 43 0.11 -5.30 1.11
C HIS A 43 -0.12 -3.89 0.55
N ALA A 44 -1.14 -3.73 -0.28
CA ALA A 44 -1.42 -2.45 -0.91
C ALA A 44 -1.87 -1.35 0.07
N PHE A 45 -2.75 -1.68 1.02
CA PHE A 45 -3.21 -0.72 2.03
C PHE A 45 -2.13 -0.41 3.06
N TYR A 46 -1.23 -1.35 3.36
CA TYR A 46 -0.06 -1.10 4.20
C TYR A 46 0.85 -0.03 3.55
N ASN A 47 1.16 -0.19 2.26
CA ASN A 47 1.96 0.79 1.51
C ASN A 47 1.27 2.17 1.48
N LEU A 48 -0.04 2.20 1.23
CA LEU A 48 -0.81 3.45 1.21
C LEU A 48 -0.84 4.13 2.59
N ALA A 49 -1.00 3.35 3.67
CA ALA A 49 -1.14 3.89 5.03
C ALA A 49 0.18 4.47 5.56
N LEU A 50 1.30 3.77 5.38
CA LEU A 50 2.57 4.16 5.97
C LEU A 50 3.42 5.08 5.11
N GLU A 51 3.12 5.25 3.81
CA GLU A 51 3.95 6.05 2.87
C GLU A 51 5.42 5.61 2.81
N THR A 52 5.74 4.44 3.36
CA THR A 52 7.07 3.85 3.35
C THR A 52 7.10 2.68 2.41
N GLU A 53 8.11 2.65 1.55
CA GLU A 53 8.47 1.42 0.83
C GLU A 53 8.94 0.37 1.82
N VAL A 54 8.33 -0.80 1.69
CA VAL A 54 8.56 -1.85 2.65
C VAL A 54 9.67 -2.75 2.17
N ALA A 55 10.81 -2.65 2.85
CA ALA A 55 11.77 -3.74 2.86
C ALA A 55 11.08 -5.00 3.43
N LYS A 56 10.76 -5.96 2.56
CA LYS A 56 10.41 -7.38 2.87
C LYS A 56 9.70 -7.65 4.22
N THR A 57 8.68 -6.91 4.62
CA THR A 57 7.87 -7.32 5.80
C THR A 57 6.94 -8.45 5.41
N SER A 58 6.71 -9.38 6.33
CA SER A 58 5.78 -10.49 6.14
C SER A 58 4.31 -10.03 6.12
N PHE A 59 3.42 -10.87 5.55
CA PHE A 59 1.97 -10.65 5.59
C PHE A 59 1.44 -10.50 7.02
N ASP A 60 1.99 -11.26 7.97
CA ASP A 60 1.56 -11.21 9.37
C ASP A 60 1.92 -9.87 10.01
N GLU A 61 3.13 -9.36 9.79
CA GLU A 61 3.55 -8.04 10.29
C GLU A 61 2.71 -6.91 9.69
N GLN A 62 2.46 -6.96 8.37
CA GLN A 62 1.61 -5.99 7.68
C GLN A 62 0.18 -6.03 8.24
N SER A 63 -0.36 -7.23 8.43
CA SER A 63 -1.69 -7.44 8.99
C SER A 63 -1.80 -6.90 10.41
N GLN A 64 -0.82 -7.16 11.28
CA GLN A 64 -0.84 -6.66 12.66
C GLN A 64 -0.78 -5.12 12.70
N ALA A 65 0.04 -4.50 11.85
CA ALA A 65 0.07 -3.05 11.75
C ALA A 65 -1.28 -2.47 11.30
N LEU A 66 -1.90 -3.05 10.27
CA LEU A 66 -3.23 -2.63 9.81
C LEU A 66 -4.34 -2.89 10.84
N ILE A 67 -4.25 -3.95 11.65
CA ILE A 67 -5.16 -4.20 12.77
C ILE A 67 -5.01 -3.12 13.84
N GLY A 68 -3.76 -2.78 14.20
CA GLY A 68 -3.46 -1.71 15.16
C GLY A 68 -4.02 -0.36 14.71
N MET A 69 -4.00 -0.08 13.41
CA MET A 69 -4.60 1.11 12.79
C MET A 69 -6.13 0.98 12.57
N LYS A 70 -6.74 -0.15 12.92
CA LYS A 70 -8.17 -0.45 12.69
C LYS A 70 -8.57 -0.43 11.21
N ILE A 71 -7.63 -0.59 10.28
CA ILE A 71 -7.88 -0.64 8.83
C ILE A 71 -8.46 -2.00 8.41
N ILE A 72 -8.03 -3.07 9.07
CA ILE A 72 -8.56 -4.43 8.88
C ILE A 72 -9.08 -5.02 10.19
N ARG A 73 -9.95 -6.03 10.09
CA ARG A 73 -10.45 -6.79 11.25
C ARG A 73 -9.54 -7.98 11.53
N SER A 74 -9.26 -8.25 12.81
CA SER A 74 -8.44 -9.39 13.26
C SER A 74 -8.92 -10.74 12.70
N LYS A 75 -10.24 -10.95 12.61
CA LYS A 75 -10.82 -12.20 12.07
C LYS A 75 -10.55 -12.45 10.58
N TRP A 76 -10.05 -11.47 9.82
CA TRP A 76 -9.82 -11.61 8.39
C TRP A 76 -8.45 -12.20 8.04
N THR A 77 -7.49 -12.18 8.96
CA THR A 77 -6.09 -12.60 8.69
C THR A 77 -5.92 -14.11 8.51
N GLN A 78 -6.92 -14.91 8.89
CA GLN A 78 -6.86 -16.38 8.88
C GLN A 78 -6.73 -16.97 7.47
N LYS A 79 -7.09 -16.24 6.40
CA LYS A 79 -7.13 -16.76 5.02
C LYS A 79 -6.53 -15.75 4.02
N PRO A 80 -5.19 -15.60 3.94
CA PRO A 80 -4.52 -14.61 3.07
C PRO A 80 -4.86 -14.79 1.58
N LYS A 81 -4.95 -16.03 1.12
CA LYS A 81 -5.22 -16.37 -0.29
C LYS A 81 -6.70 -16.29 -0.68
N LEU A 82 -7.59 -15.91 0.24
CA LEU A 82 -9.01 -15.76 -0.06
C LEU A 82 -9.21 -14.59 -1.03
N ARG A 83 -10.14 -14.76 -1.98
CA ARG A 83 -10.51 -13.69 -2.91
C ARG A 83 -11.02 -12.47 -2.15
N LEU A 84 -10.55 -11.30 -2.55
CA LEU A 84 -10.98 -10.03 -1.99
C LEU A 84 -12.37 -9.69 -2.51
N THR A 85 -13.28 -9.32 -1.60
CA THR A 85 -14.59 -8.77 -1.95
C THR A 85 -14.54 -7.25 -1.97
N ARG A 86 -15.39 -6.63 -2.80
CA ARG A 86 -15.51 -5.16 -2.86
C ARG A 86 -15.90 -4.55 -1.51
N GLY A 87 -16.74 -5.23 -0.73
CA GLY A 87 -17.15 -4.81 0.61
C GLY A 87 -15.98 -4.72 1.60
N ARG A 88 -15.05 -5.70 1.56
CA ARG A 88 -13.83 -5.65 2.37
C ARG A 88 -12.88 -4.55 1.90
N ALA A 89 -12.71 -4.40 0.60
CA ALA A 89 -11.90 -3.32 0.04
C ALA A 89 -12.46 -1.94 0.45
N ALA A 90 -13.77 -1.74 0.31
CA ALA A 90 -14.44 -0.51 0.72
C ALA A 90 -14.28 -0.22 2.22
N TYR A 91 -14.37 -1.24 3.06
CA TYR A 91 -14.08 -1.10 4.48
C TYR A 91 -12.66 -0.56 4.71
N MET A 92 -11.66 -1.18 4.09
CA MET A 92 -10.25 -0.76 4.23
C MET A 92 -10.02 0.68 3.76
N ILE A 93 -10.68 1.12 2.69
CA ILE A 93 -10.60 2.49 2.20
C ILE A 93 -11.20 3.47 3.19
N CYS A 94 -12.43 3.22 3.65
CA CYS A 94 -13.06 4.12 4.60
C CYS A 94 -12.21 4.31 5.86
N GLN A 95 -11.58 3.23 6.34
CA GLN A 95 -10.64 3.33 7.45
C GLN A 95 -9.37 4.09 7.08
N THR A 96 -8.72 3.75 5.97
CA THR A 96 -7.45 4.38 5.56
C THR A 96 -7.61 5.89 5.32
N CYS A 97 -8.68 6.29 4.63
CA CYS A 97 -9.01 7.67 4.29
C CYS A 97 -9.70 8.44 5.43
N GLY A 98 -10.02 7.80 6.56
CA GLY A 98 -10.77 8.41 7.67
C GLY A 98 -12.19 8.85 7.31
N ILE A 99 -12.83 8.15 6.38
CA ILE A 99 -14.22 8.41 5.95
C ILE A 99 -15.15 7.87 7.04
N ARG A 100 -15.85 8.78 7.73
CA ARG A 100 -16.85 8.45 8.75
C ARG A 100 -18.20 8.05 8.16
N GLY A 101 -18.47 8.49 6.92
CA GLY A 101 -19.70 8.30 6.17
C GLY A 101 -20.95 8.90 6.82
N GLY A 102 -22.11 8.50 6.32
CA GLY A 102 -23.40 9.02 6.79
C GLY A 102 -23.79 8.63 8.23
N LEU A 103 -24.95 9.15 8.67
CA LEU A 103 -25.46 8.98 10.04
C LEU A 103 -25.45 7.52 10.52
N THR A 104 -25.83 6.57 9.66
CA THR A 104 -25.87 5.15 10.03
C THR A 104 -24.49 4.56 10.31
N MET A 105 -23.46 4.97 9.56
CA MET A 105 -22.09 4.47 9.77
C MET A 105 -21.47 5.10 11.03
N THR A 106 -21.89 6.32 11.38
CA THR A 106 -21.51 6.98 12.63
C THR A 106 -22.14 6.30 13.85
N LEU A 107 -23.42 5.89 13.77
CA LEU A 107 -24.14 5.27 14.88
C LEU A 107 -23.81 3.77 15.08
N LEU A 108 -23.75 3.00 13.99
CA LEU A 108 -23.56 1.54 14.05
C LEU A 108 -22.11 1.10 13.82
N GLY A 109 -21.24 2.06 13.49
CA GLY A 109 -19.86 1.80 13.11
C GLY A 109 -19.71 1.30 11.66
N PRO A 110 -18.45 1.20 11.20
CA PRO A 110 -18.15 0.79 9.84
C PRO A 110 -18.44 -0.71 9.64
N SER A 111 -19.25 -1.02 8.63
CA SER A 111 -19.49 -2.38 8.12
C SER A 111 -19.14 -2.44 6.64
N GLU A 112 -18.89 -3.64 6.09
CA GLU A 112 -18.64 -3.81 4.65
C GLU A 112 -19.79 -3.20 3.81
N ARG A 113 -21.04 -3.36 4.28
CA ARG A 113 -22.25 -2.81 3.64
C ARG A 113 -22.28 -1.30 3.63
N TYR A 114 -22.01 -0.67 4.77
CA TYR A 114 -22.04 0.79 4.87
C TYR A 114 -20.85 1.42 4.17
N ALA A 115 -19.65 0.83 4.32
CA ALA A 115 -18.45 1.30 3.65
C ALA A 115 -18.60 1.22 2.12
N PHE A 116 -19.15 0.13 1.59
CA PHE A 116 -19.37 0.01 0.15
C PHE A 116 -20.37 1.03 -0.38
N ARG A 117 -21.48 1.27 0.33
CA ARG A 117 -22.45 2.32 -0.04
C ARG A 117 -21.82 3.70 -0.02
N GLU A 118 -21.03 4.00 1.01
CA GLU A 118 -20.35 5.29 1.14
C GLU A 118 -19.33 5.50 0.01
N CYS A 119 -18.50 4.50 -0.26
CA CYS A 119 -17.53 4.59 -1.35
C CYS A 119 -18.21 4.73 -2.72
N ARG A 120 -19.36 4.09 -2.94
CA ARG A 120 -20.17 4.31 -4.16
C ARG A 120 -20.73 5.73 -4.24
N TYR A 121 -21.20 6.27 -3.12
CA TYR A 121 -21.69 7.65 -3.05
C TYR A 121 -20.57 8.66 -3.38
N LEU A 122 -19.35 8.40 -2.89
CA LEU A 122 -18.16 9.21 -3.16
C LEU A 122 -17.53 8.97 -4.54
N GLY A 123 -18.10 8.09 -5.38
CA GLY A 123 -17.61 7.83 -6.73
C GLY A 123 -16.39 6.92 -6.83
N ALA A 124 -15.97 6.27 -5.74
CA ALA A 124 -14.86 5.30 -5.77
C ALA A 124 -15.19 4.03 -6.59
N TRP A 125 -16.48 3.74 -6.80
CA TRP A 125 -16.97 2.63 -7.60
C TRP A 125 -18.13 3.03 -8.51
N SER A 126 -18.07 2.60 -9.77
CA SER A 126 -19.11 2.83 -10.77
C SER A 126 -20.27 1.82 -10.73
N GLY A 127 -20.12 0.65 -10.07
CA GLY A 127 -21.17 -0.38 -10.06
C GLY A 127 -20.90 -1.65 -9.24
N GLY A 128 -21.82 -2.62 -9.36
CA GLY A 128 -21.76 -3.95 -8.72
C GLY A 128 -22.20 -4.03 -7.27
N ASN A 129 -21.98 -5.19 -6.66
CA ASN A 129 -22.39 -5.56 -5.30
C ASN A 129 -21.16 -5.69 -4.37
N GLN A 130 -21.38 -5.47 -3.07
CA GLN A 130 -20.34 -5.60 -2.04
C GLN A 130 -19.75 -7.02 -1.94
N GLN A 131 -20.52 -8.05 -2.33
CA GLN A 131 -20.10 -9.45 -2.28
C GLN A 131 -19.28 -9.86 -3.51
N ASP A 132 -19.24 -9.02 -4.55
CA ASP A 132 -18.51 -9.33 -5.76
C ASP A 132 -17.02 -9.36 -5.47
N TYR A 133 -16.34 -10.30 -6.13
CA TYR A 133 -14.89 -10.38 -6.10
C TYR A 133 -14.28 -9.25 -6.91
N MET A 134 -13.07 -8.87 -6.50
CA MET A 134 -12.33 -7.77 -7.07
C MET A 134 -11.17 -8.29 -7.89
N THR A 135 -11.03 -7.78 -9.11
CA THR A 135 -9.82 -7.99 -9.91
C THR A 135 -8.67 -7.16 -9.33
N GLY A 136 -7.43 -7.50 -9.68
CA GLY A 136 -6.30 -6.69 -9.23
C GLY A 136 -6.24 -5.31 -9.90
N GLY A 137 -6.74 -5.18 -11.14
CA GLY A 137 -6.90 -3.87 -11.80
C GLY A 137 -7.91 -2.97 -11.11
N GLU A 138 -9.04 -3.52 -10.68
CA GLU A 138 -10.01 -2.78 -9.85
C GLU A 138 -9.39 -2.34 -8.53
N LEU A 139 -8.59 -3.21 -7.88
CA LEU A 139 -7.86 -2.84 -6.66
C LEU A 139 -6.90 -1.69 -6.89
N LEU A 140 -6.15 -1.71 -7.98
CA LEU A 140 -5.25 -0.61 -8.33
C LEU A 140 -6.01 0.70 -8.57
N GLY A 141 -7.11 0.67 -9.31
CA GLY A 141 -7.92 1.87 -9.59
C GLY A 141 -8.48 2.50 -8.31
N VAL A 142 -8.93 1.64 -7.39
CA VAL A 142 -9.49 2.07 -6.11
C VAL A 142 -8.41 2.58 -5.15
N LEU A 143 -7.20 2.00 -5.16
CA LEU A 143 -6.05 2.54 -4.41
C LEU A 143 -5.64 3.91 -4.92
N LYS A 144 -5.62 4.10 -6.25
CA LYS A 144 -5.38 5.41 -6.84
C LYS A 144 -6.42 6.43 -6.38
N TRP A 145 -7.71 6.07 -6.45
CA TRP A 145 -8.78 6.92 -5.96
C TRP A 145 -8.59 7.29 -4.48
N ALA A 146 -8.20 6.33 -3.63
CA ALA A 146 -7.95 6.56 -2.22
C ALA A 146 -6.77 7.50 -1.97
N ALA A 147 -5.70 7.39 -2.77
CA ALA A 147 -4.57 8.31 -2.73
C ALA A 147 -5.00 9.73 -3.12
N ASP A 148 -5.69 9.88 -4.24
CA ASP A 148 -6.23 11.17 -4.72
C ASP A 148 -7.15 11.80 -3.64
N TYR A 149 -8.03 10.99 -3.00
CA TYR A 149 -8.90 11.46 -1.92
C TYR A 149 -8.14 11.97 -0.69
N ILE A 150 -7.05 11.31 -0.29
CA ILE A 150 -6.21 11.71 0.84
C ILE A 150 -5.52 13.06 0.55
N GLU A 151 -5.05 13.26 -0.68
CA GLU A 151 -4.44 14.51 -1.12
C GLU A 151 -5.44 15.67 -1.10
N GLU A 152 -6.67 15.43 -1.56
CA GLU A 152 -7.76 16.42 -1.53
C GLU A 152 -8.27 16.75 -0.12
N HIS A 153 -8.08 15.84 0.84
CA HIS A 153 -8.61 15.96 2.21
C HIS A 153 -7.51 15.83 3.28
N PRO A 154 -6.57 16.79 3.35
CA PRO A 154 -5.45 16.73 4.29
C PRO A 154 -5.96 16.65 5.74
N GLY A 155 -5.35 15.76 6.54
CA GLY A 155 -5.68 15.58 7.95
C GLY A 155 -6.77 14.54 8.24
N ARG A 156 -7.43 13.95 7.23
CA ARG A 156 -8.37 12.83 7.44
C ARG A 156 -7.71 11.45 7.49
N LYS A 157 -6.54 11.29 6.87
CA LYS A 157 -5.82 10.01 6.86
C LYS A 157 -5.65 9.46 8.28
N VAL A 158 -5.98 8.18 8.48
CA VAL A 158 -5.67 7.51 9.74
C VAL A 158 -4.15 7.49 9.89
N ARG A 159 -3.65 8.25 10.86
CA ARG A 159 -2.25 8.21 11.26
C ARG A 159 -2.04 6.99 12.15
N PRO A 160 -0.84 6.37 12.13
CA PRO A 160 -0.49 5.31 13.07
C PRO A 160 -0.64 5.84 14.51
N GLY A 161 -1.76 5.50 15.15
CA GLY A 161 -2.08 5.92 16.50
C GLY A 161 -1.53 4.92 17.50
N GLY A 162 -0.30 5.14 18.00
CA GLY A 162 0.24 4.56 19.24
C GLY A 162 0.39 3.03 19.33
N ALA A 163 -0.21 2.24 18.43
CA ALA A 163 0.12 0.84 18.28
C ALA A 163 1.55 0.78 17.75
N ALA A 164 2.46 0.28 18.57
CA ALA A 164 3.85 0.05 18.18
C ALA A 164 3.84 -0.62 16.80
N VAL A 165 4.19 0.15 15.77
CA VAL A 165 4.77 -0.44 14.56
C VAL A 165 5.90 -1.31 15.13
N PRO A 166 5.82 -2.65 15.03
CA PRO A 166 6.83 -3.51 15.61
C PRO A 166 8.15 -2.95 15.13
N ALA A 167 8.98 -2.48 16.09
CA ALA A 167 10.11 -1.61 15.83
C ALA A 167 10.79 -2.12 14.57
N LEU A 168 10.59 -1.38 13.47
CA LEU A 168 11.11 -1.78 12.17
C LEU A 168 12.59 -2.00 12.47
N LYS A 169 13.06 -3.25 12.39
CA LYS A 169 14.50 -3.49 12.41
C LYS A 169 14.98 -2.80 11.16
N THR A 170 15.30 -1.52 11.27
CA THR A 170 16.16 -0.81 10.35
C THR A 170 17.49 -1.50 10.53
N ALA A 171 17.65 -2.64 9.86
CA ALA A 171 18.96 -3.21 9.65
C ALA A 171 19.81 -2.07 9.08
N PRO A 172 20.90 -1.67 9.75
CA PRO A 172 21.85 -0.75 9.17
C PRO A 172 22.22 -1.30 7.79
N ARG A 173 22.15 -0.45 6.76
CA ARG A 173 22.57 -0.78 5.40
C ARG A 173 24.09 -1.01 5.36
N GLU A 174 24.61 -2.05 5.99
CA GLU A 174 26.03 -2.44 5.90
C GLU A 174 26.24 -3.61 4.93
N ASP A 175 25.18 -4.36 4.62
CA ASP A 175 25.28 -5.62 3.88
C ASP A 175 25.32 -5.44 2.35
N VAL A 176 24.91 -4.27 1.82
CA VAL A 176 24.96 -4.01 0.36
C VAL A 176 26.39 -3.70 -0.11
N ALA A 177 27.23 -3.13 0.77
CA ALA A 177 28.64 -2.87 0.44
C ALA A 177 29.44 -4.19 0.35
N ALA A 178 29.14 -5.15 1.23
CA ALA A 178 29.82 -6.45 1.25
C ALA A 178 29.44 -7.33 0.04
N GLU A 179 28.19 -7.26 -0.44
CA GLU A 179 27.74 -8.07 -1.58
C GLU A 179 28.24 -7.51 -2.93
N LEU A 180 28.45 -6.19 -3.04
CA LEU A 180 29.07 -5.55 -4.20
C LEU A 180 30.59 -5.85 -4.28
N ASP A 181 31.30 -5.87 -3.15
CA ASP A 181 32.72 -6.24 -3.10
C ASP A 181 32.98 -7.72 -3.46
N ALA A 182 32.04 -8.62 -3.12
CA ALA A 182 32.12 -10.03 -3.50
C ALA A 182 31.87 -10.25 -5.01
N ALA A 183 30.96 -9.48 -5.62
CA ALA A 183 30.67 -9.54 -7.04
C ALA A 183 31.81 -8.97 -7.91
N GLU A 184 32.53 -7.95 -7.43
CA GLU A 184 33.70 -7.40 -8.15
C GLU A 184 34.93 -8.31 -8.08
N ARG A 185 35.14 -9.07 -6.99
CA ARG A 185 36.23 -10.06 -6.88
C ARG A 185 36.01 -11.29 -7.78
N SER A 186 34.76 -11.67 -8.06
CA SER A 186 34.44 -12.78 -8.97
C SER A 186 34.74 -12.46 -10.44
N LYS A 187 34.64 -11.18 -10.85
CA LYS A 187 34.92 -10.77 -12.24
C LYS A 187 36.41 -10.63 -12.57
N LYS A 188 37.30 -10.51 -11.58
CA LYS A 188 38.76 -10.41 -11.79
C LYS A 188 39.50 -11.75 -11.85
N THR A 189 38.81 -12.86 -11.65
CA THR A 189 39.44 -14.20 -11.61
C THR A 189 38.77 -15.13 -12.63
N LYS A 190 38.91 -14.81 -13.91
CA LYS A 190 38.76 -15.80 -14.96
C LYS A 190 39.87 -15.55 -16.00
N PRO A 191 40.78 -16.52 -16.22
CA PRO A 191 41.93 -16.38 -17.12
C PRO A 191 41.52 -16.23 -18.58
#